data_AF-A0A1Z5JHM2-F1
#
_entry.id   AF-A0A1Z5JHM2-F1
#
_cell.length_a   1.000
_cell.length_b   1.000
_cell.length_c   1.000
_cell.angle_alpha   90.00
_cell.angle_beta   90.00
_cell.angle_gamma   90.00
#
_symmetry.space_group_name_H-M   'P 1'
#
loop_
_entity.id
_entity.type
_entity.pdbx_description
1 polymer ?
#
loop_
_entity_poly.entity_id
_entity_poly.type
_entity_poly.pdbx_seq_one_letter_code
_entity_poly.pdbx_strand_id
1 'polypeptide(L)'
;MDAGKDYQQHVAQARGVHSSHALISLCFVLSLLLTGIEWSSLSQDTLESNVEKDMSNDLLLGVRPAVNQPIHLRDIPSNETRNVILVEPDMMATETIFKFSFHAGCFTMRNREMRNNCNRNAPYTKLDSILKNVNVLYHPRFGATRDATTLFFNLRHPVDRLVTWYNYAHPDNCINQSLGCLTKRKIEKDPEGWEFHFFRRCFPVFDNLIETFQNDFTEEYTGNYNSTCTYLAEKLVSGERDENEIAIHMAANLRHYHTNTIALYPYKETWVVRTEHVYDDLNALELLLGGESDQYGGNEFFASLTKHVDEFLVKQVVPQHTAKLLCCVLIDDLIVYSDVLNRAGNMDEISKHDEWSDVMQRCGVDAWTKLKQDCSTISKLKNS
;
A
#
# COMPACT_ATOMS: atom_id res chain seq x y z
N MET A 1 -30.63 55.04 21.68
CA MET A 1 -29.17 55.17 21.88
C MET A 1 -28.56 54.52 20.68
N ASP A 2 -28.06 55.34 19.78
CA ASP A 2 -27.95 55.04 18.35
C ASP A 2 -26.49 55.18 17.87
N ALA A 3 -26.28 54.95 16.57
CA ALA A 3 -25.01 54.70 15.87
C ALA A 3 -24.51 53.25 16.02
N GLY A 4 -24.11 52.52 14.96
CA GLY A 4 -23.82 52.91 13.58
C GLY A 4 -22.37 53.39 13.42
N LYS A 5 -21.70 53.29 12.28
CA LYS A 5 -21.88 52.67 10.96
C LYS A 5 -20.62 53.07 10.17
N ASP A 6 -20.42 52.51 8.97
CA ASP A 6 -19.46 52.94 7.93
C ASP A 6 -17.94 52.76 8.26
N TYR A 7 -16.98 52.34 7.40
CA TYR A 7 -16.86 52.03 5.94
C TYR A 7 -16.07 53.07 5.10
N GLN A 8 -15.36 52.59 4.05
CA GLN A 8 -14.39 53.28 3.13
C GLN A 8 -12.96 53.49 3.72
N GLN A 9 -11.81 53.33 3.01
CA GLN A 9 -11.34 53.61 1.62
C GLN A 9 -11.06 55.10 1.32
N HIS A 10 -10.08 55.53 0.50
CA HIS A 10 -8.94 54.86 -0.19
C HIS A 10 -7.59 55.40 0.40
N VAL A 11 -6.41 55.69 -0.22
CA VAL A 11 -5.75 55.78 -1.55
C VAL A 11 -4.22 55.54 -1.28
N ALA A 12 -3.26 55.11 -2.12
CA ALA A 12 -3.07 54.92 -3.57
C ALA A 12 -2.60 53.46 -3.86
N GLN A 13 -2.11 52.97 -5.03
CA GLN A 13 -1.61 53.47 -6.33
C GLN A 13 -0.17 54.03 -6.46
N ALA A 14 0.73 53.18 -6.98
CA ALA A 14 1.84 53.57 -7.85
C ALA A 14 2.06 52.47 -8.92
N ARG A 15 2.31 52.84 -10.18
CA ARG A 15 2.73 51.94 -11.28
C ARG A 15 4.14 52.36 -11.72
N GLY A 16 5.06 51.41 -11.89
CA GLY A 16 6.46 51.73 -12.23
C GLY A 16 7.21 50.55 -12.85
N VAL A 17 7.25 50.51 -14.18
CA VAL A 17 7.96 49.56 -15.05
C VAL A 17 9.44 49.40 -14.66
N HIS A 18 9.94 48.16 -14.57
CA HIS A 18 11.03 47.67 -15.44
C HIS A 18 11.23 46.15 -15.42
N SER A 19 11.91 45.66 -16.46
CA SER A 19 12.23 44.26 -16.76
C SER A 19 13.51 43.76 -16.06
N SER A 20 13.86 42.50 -16.33
CA SER A 20 15.22 41.91 -16.23
C SER A 20 15.60 41.14 -14.95
N HIS A 21 14.96 39.99 -14.71
CA HIS A 21 15.52 38.93 -13.84
C HIS A 21 15.49 37.56 -14.54
N ALA A 22 16.47 37.33 -15.42
CA ALA A 22 16.68 36.05 -16.13
C ALA A 22 18.18 35.76 -16.32
N LEU A 23 18.98 35.87 -15.25
CA LEU A 23 20.45 35.73 -15.34
C LEU A 23 21.15 35.28 -14.03
N ILE A 24 20.53 34.38 -13.26
CA ILE A 24 21.16 33.77 -12.05
C ILE A 24 21.36 32.24 -12.21
N SER A 25 20.46 31.53 -12.90
CA SER A 25 20.52 30.06 -13.03
C SER A 25 21.68 29.52 -13.89
N LEU A 26 22.40 30.38 -14.64
CA LEU A 26 23.49 29.92 -15.52
C LEU A 26 24.87 29.85 -14.84
N CYS A 27 25.10 30.60 -13.76
CA CYS A 27 26.41 30.68 -13.13
C CYS A 27 26.81 29.39 -12.40
N PHE A 28 25.86 28.68 -11.78
CA PHE A 28 26.12 27.41 -11.10
C PHE A 28 26.56 26.30 -12.08
N VAL A 29 25.90 26.22 -13.23
CA VAL A 29 26.21 25.22 -14.27
C VAL A 29 27.59 25.48 -14.90
N LEU A 30 27.96 26.75 -15.12
CA LEU A 30 29.29 27.07 -15.67
C LEU A 30 30.44 26.85 -14.68
N SER A 31 30.21 27.00 -13.37
CA SER A 31 31.22 26.63 -12.36
C SER A 31 31.49 25.12 -12.35
N LEU A 32 30.44 24.29 -12.40
CA LEU A 32 30.56 22.84 -12.43
C LEU A 32 31.25 22.29 -13.70
N LEU A 33 31.21 23.03 -14.81
CA LEU A 33 31.88 22.67 -16.07
C LEU A 33 33.36 23.14 -16.17
N LEU A 34 33.86 23.90 -15.19
CA LEU A 34 35.24 24.41 -15.17
C LEU A 34 36.10 23.83 -14.05
N THR A 35 35.50 23.23 -13.02
CA THR A 35 36.20 22.34 -12.08
C THR A 35 36.09 20.90 -12.57
N GLY A 36 37.19 20.33 -13.07
CA GLY A 36 37.27 18.92 -13.47
C GLY A 36 37.22 17.97 -12.28
N ILE A 37 36.05 17.83 -11.67
CA ILE A 37 35.78 16.92 -10.54
C ILE A 37 35.48 15.54 -11.13
N GLU A 38 36.33 14.57 -10.83
CA GLU A 38 36.11 13.17 -11.21
C GLU A 38 34.91 12.60 -10.44
N TRP A 39 33.90 12.12 -11.16
CA TRP A 39 32.68 11.49 -10.61
C TRP A 39 32.93 10.06 -10.05
N SER A 40 34.16 9.77 -9.63
CA SER A 40 34.66 8.45 -9.24
C SER A 40 34.57 8.14 -7.74
N SER A 41 34.08 9.07 -6.92
CA SER A 41 34.24 8.99 -5.45
C SER A 41 33.15 9.65 -4.60
N LEU A 42 31.90 9.74 -5.09
CA LEU A 42 30.77 9.84 -4.17
C LEU A 42 30.62 8.46 -3.49
N SER A 43 31.01 8.34 -2.22
CA SER A 43 30.93 7.05 -1.53
C SER A 43 29.48 6.64 -1.29
N GLN A 44 29.21 5.34 -1.30
CA GLN A 44 27.86 4.81 -1.07
C GLN A 44 27.34 5.23 0.32
N ASP A 45 28.19 5.19 1.34
CA ASP A 45 27.93 5.72 2.68
C ASP A 45 27.57 7.22 2.71
N THR A 46 28.01 8.03 1.73
CA THR A 46 27.56 9.43 1.60
C THR A 46 26.14 9.54 1.03
N LEU A 47 25.73 8.61 0.16
CA LEU A 47 24.36 8.55 -0.36
C LEU A 47 23.40 8.03 0.72
N GLU A 48 23.75 6.90 1.35
CA GLU A 48 22.99 6.27 2.44
C GLU A 48 22.78 7.24 3.61
N SER A 49 23.83 7.98 4.03
CA SER A 49 23.76 9.01 5.07
C SER A 49 22.76 10.14 4.79
N ASN A 50 22.58 10.53 3.52
CA ASN A 50 21.61 11.56 3.15
C ASN A 50 20.18 10.97 3.03
N VAL A 51 20.05 9.77 2.47
CA VAL A 51 18.75 9.05 2.37
C VAL A 51 18.18 8.75 3.75
N GLU A 52 18.98 8.18 4.67
CA GLU A 52 18.58 7.91 6.05
C GLU A 52 18.11 9.20 6.74
N LYS A 53 18.82 10.31 6.52
CA LYS A 53 18.52 11.60 7.14
C LYS A 53 17.22 12.21 6.64
N ASP A 54 16.96 12.19 5.34
CA ASP A 54 15.73 12.77 4.77
C ASP A 54 14.51 11.90 5.07
N MET A 55 14.64 10.56 5.02
CA MET A 55 13.58 9.65 5.49
C MET A 55 13.29 9.84 6.99
N SER A 56 14.34 9.92 7.82
CA SER A 56 14.21 10.14 9.28
C SER A 56 13.52 11.47 9.59
N ASN A 57 13.89 12.56 8.90
CA ASN A 57 13.26 13.87 9.07
C ASN A 57 11.73 13.85 8.78
N ASP A 58 11.28 13.12 7.76
CA ASP A 58 9.85 13.03 7.41
C ASP A 58 9.08 12.01 8.31
N LEU A 59 9.76 10.97 8.83
CA LEU A 59 9.19 9.93 9.73
C LEU A 59 9.09 10.33 11.21
N LEU A 60 9.95 11.21 11.72
CA LEU A 60 10.20 11.47 13.15
C LEU A 60 9.02 12.03 13.98
N LEU A 61 7.81 12.12 13.42
CA LEU A 61 6.60 12.63 14.06
C LEU A 61 5.53 11.57 14.36
N GLY A 62 5.86 10.27 14.31
CA GLY A 62 4.93 9.21 14.73
C GLY A 62 5.55 7.84 15.00
N VAL A 63 6.52 7.41 14.20
CA VAL A 63 7.19 6.11 14.40
C VAL A 63 8.16 6.23 15.56
N ARG A 64 7.98 5.42 16.63
CA ARG A 64 9.02 5.27 17.66
C ARG A 64 10.21 4.55 17.03
N PRO A 65 11.45 5.06 17.16
CA PRO A 65 12.62 4.34 16.66
C PRO A 65 12.66 2.94 17.26
N ALA A 66 12.92 1.93 16.43
CA ALA A 66 13.04 0.56 16.89
C ALA A 66 14.28 0.46 17.81
N VAL A 67 14.04 0.32 19.12
CA VAL A 67 15.11 0.29 20.15
C VAL A 67 15.99 -0.95 20.03
N ASN A 68 15.54 -1.96 19.28
CA ASN A 68 16.34 -3.10 18.87
C ASN A 68 16.87 -2.84 17.46
N GLN A 69 18.18 -3.05 17.24
CA GLN A 69 18.73 -3.13 15.88
C GLN A 69 17.98 -4.23 15.09
N PRO A 70 17.82 -4.09 13.76
CA PRO A 70 17.29 -5.16 12.92
C PRO A 70 18.08 -6.45 13.14
N ILE A 71 17.39 -7.57 13.29
CA ILE A 71 18.07 -8.88 13.33
C ILE A 71 18.66 -9.10 11.94
N HIS A 72 19.98 -9.01 11.82
CA HIS A 72 20.65 -9.22 10.55
C HIS A 72 20.41 -10.66 10.08
N LEU A 73 19.69 -10.81 8.97
CA LEU A 73 19.24 -12.09 8.42
C LEU A 73 20.36 -13.12 8.17
N ARG A 74 21.60 -12.63 8.02
CA ARG A 74 22.81 -13.43 7.83
C ARG A 74 23.31 -14.13 9.11
N ASP A 75 22.89 -13.66 10.29
CA ASP A 75 23.36 -14.18 11.59
C ASP A 75 22.51 -15.36 12.10
N ILE A 76 21.36 -15.62 11.47
CA ILE A 76 20.45 -16.71 11.85
C ILE A 76 20.96 -18.05 11.27
N PRO A 77 21.21 -19.08 12.11
CA PRO A 77 21.73 -20.36 11.63
C PRO A 77 20.83 -21.02 10.58
N SER A 78 21.43 -21.50 9.50
CA SER A 78 20.73 -22.07 8.33
C SER A 78 20.02 -23.41 8.60
N ASN A 79 20.09 -23.93 9.83
CA ASN A 79 19.42 -25.11 10.34
C ASN A 79 18.25 -24.81 11.32
N GLU A 80 17.98 -23.55 11.66
CA GLU A 80 16.84 -23.20 12.51
C GLU A 80 15.50 -23.26 11.77
N THR A 81 14.50 -23.87 12.39
CA THR A 81 13.15 -23.98 11.84
C THR A 81 12.39 -22.67 12.00
N ARG A 82 12.40 -21.85 10.94
CA ARG A 82 11.61 -20.62 10.86
C ARG A 82 10.12 -20.93 10.88
N ASN A 83 9.38 -20.27 11.77
CA ASN A 83 7.91 -20.26 11.76
C ASN A 83 7.47 -18.97 11.10
N VAL A 84 7.26 -19.02 9.78
CA VAL A 84 6.85 -17.87 8.98
C VAL A 84 5.32 -17.78 9.00
N ILE A 85 4.80 -16.59 9.30
CA ILE A 85 3.39 -16.23 9.08
C ILE A 85 3.30 -15.32 7.87
N LEU A 86 2.52 -15.74 6.88
CA LEU A 86 2.10 -14.88 5.78
C LEU A 86 1.01 -13.92 6.27
N VAL A 87 1.10 -12.67 5.86
CA VAL A 87 0.19 -11.57 6.21
C VAL A 87 -0.40 -11.01 4.91
N GLU A 88 -1.73 -11.08 4.77
CA GLU A 88 -2.43 -10.87 3.48
C GLU A 88 -3.32 -9.60 3.46
N PRO A 89 -2.75 -8.38 3.36
CA PRO A 89 -3.54 -7.14 3.27
C PRO A 89 -4.14 -6.89 1.88
N ASP A 90 -3.64 -7.54 0.82
CA ASP A 90 -4.31 -7.63 -0.49
C ASP A 90 -4.58 -9.11 -0.78
N MET A 91 -5.86 -9.52 -0.81
CA MET A 91 -6.25 -10.89 -1.11
C MET A 91 -5.80 -11.33 -2.50
N MET A 92 -6.03 -10.51 -3.54
CA MET A 92 -5.80 -10.87 -4.94
C MET A 92 -4.30 -11.03 -5.22
N ALA A 93 -3.50 -10.07 -4.78
CA ALA A 93 -2.06 -10.13 -4.95
C ALA A 93 -1.44 -11.25 -4.11
N THR A 94 -1.92 -11.50 -2.89
CA THR A 94 -1.37 -12.58 -2.05
C THR A 94 -1.83 -13.96 -2.51
N GLU A 95 -3.04 -14.10 -3.08
CA GLU A 95 -3.42 -15.33 -3.78
C GLU A 95 -2.50 -15.60 -4.98
N THR A 96 -2.04 -14.57 -5.71
CA THR A 96 -1.10 -14.75 -6.84
C THR A 96 0.30 -15.10 -6.35
N ILE A 97 0.89 -14.27 -5.50
CA ILE A 97 2.25 -14.47 -4.98
C ILE A 97 2.31 -15.79 -4.21
N PHE A 98 1.48 -15.97 -3.18
CA PHE A 98 1.66 -17.13 -2.31
C PHE A 98 1.28 -18.44 -3.00
N LYS A 99 0.12 -18.54 -3.65
CA LYS A 99 -0.34 -19.83 -4.18
C LYS A 99 0.51 -20.39 -5.30
N PHE A 100 1.19 -19.52 -6.05
CA PHE A 100 1.83 -19.90 -7.31
C PHE A 100 3.35 -19.63 -7.37
N SER A 101 3.89 -18.68 -6.59
CA SER A 101 5.36 -18.50 -6.49
C SER A 101 6.06 -19.57 -5.64
N PHE A 102 5.30 -20.35 -4.86
CA PHE A 102 5.82 -21.30 -3.87
C PHE A 102 5.10 -22.66 -3.94
N HIS A 103 5.85 -23.76 -3.79
CA HIS A 103 5.31 -25.09 -3.51
C HIS A 103 4.40 -25.11 -2.28
N ALA A 104 4.75 -24.35 -1.23
CA ALA A 104 3.89 -24.17 -0.05
C ALA A 104 2.48 -23.67 -0.46
N GLY A 105 2.43 -22.74 -1.42
CA GLY A 105 1.22 -22.24 -2.06
C GLY A 105 0.41 -23.30 -2.77
N CYS A 106 1.06 -24.14 -3.57
CA CYS A 106 0.40 -25.18 -4.37
C CYS A 106 -0.52 -26.07 -3.51
N PHE A 107 -0.13 -26.39 -2.26
CA PHE A 107 -0.94 -27.23 -1.37
C PHE A 107 -2.30 -26.60 -0.99
N THR A 108 -2.42 -25.28 -0.99
CA THR A 108 -3.68 -24.56 -0.72
C THR A 108 -4.72 -24.74 -1.83
N MET A 109 -4.29 -25.05 -3.07
CA MET A 109 -5.17 -25.15 -4.23
C MET A 109 -6.16 -26.30 -4.07
N ARG A 110 -7.47 -25.99 -4.06
CA ARG A 110 -8.55 -26.98 -3.93
C ARG A 110 -8.66 -27.91 -5.16
N ASN A 111 -8.40 -27.40 -6.36
CA ASN A 111 -8.40 -28.20 -7.58
C ASN A 111 -7.12 -29.06 -7.64
N ARG A 112 -7.28 -30.39 -7.72
CA ARG A 112 -6.18 -31.36 -7.77
C ARG A 112 -5.30 -31.23 -9.01
N GLU A 113 -5.88 -30.89 -10.17
CA GLU A 113 -5.13 -30.72 -11.42
C GLU A 113 -4.28 -29.45 -11.37
N MET A 114 -4.86 -28.33 -10.93
CA MET A 114 -4.11 -27.08 -10.72
C MET A 114 -2.99 -27.27 -9.69
N ARG A 115 -3.27 -27.93 -8.55
CA ARG A 115 -2.27 -28.31 -7.55
C ARG A 115 -1.12 -29.13 -8.16
N ASN A 116 -1.45 -30.11 -8.99
CA ASN A 116 -0.46 -30.96 -9.66
C ASN A 116 0.29 -30.22 -10.78
N ASN A 117 -0.28 -29.16 -11.38
CA ASN A 117 0.42 -28.31 -12.33
C ASN A 117 1.40 -27.37 -11.61
N CYS A 118 0.91 -26.68 -10.58
CA CYS A 118 1.72 -25.85 -9.68
C CYS A 118 2.92 -26.63 -9.12
N ASN A 119 2.69 -27.80 -8.52
CA ASN A 119 3.76 -28.67 -7.99
C ASN A 119 4.72 -29.29 -9.04
N ARG A 120 4.54 -29.01 -10.33
CA ARG A 120 5.50 -29.38 -11.41
C ARG A 120 6.22 -28.18 -12.01
N ASN A 121 5.69 -26.96 -11.84
CA ASN A 121 6.16 -25.75 -12.52
C ASN A 121 6.66 -24.68 -11.54
N ALA A 122 6.32 -24.78 -10.24
CA ALA A 122 6.89 -23.95 -9.20
C ALA A 122 8.41 -24.19 -9.08
N PRO A 123 9.22 -23.14 -8.90
CA PRO A 123 10.66 -23.27 -8.79
C PRO A 123 11.01 -23.80 -7.39
N TYR A 124 11.88 -24.80 -7.32
CA TYR A 124 12.27 -25.39 -6.04
C TYR A 124 13.40 -24.57 -5.39
N THR A 125 13.05 -23.42 -4.83
CA THR A 125 14.00 -22.42 -4.34
C THR A 125 14.45 -22.64 -2.88
N LYS A 126 15.48 -21.91 -2.44
CA LYS A 126 15.95 -21.88 -1.05
C LYS A 126 14.88 -21.30 -0.13
N LEU A 127 14.22 -20.24 -0.56
CA LEU A 127 13.03 -19.66 0.07
C LEU A 127 11.94 -20.73 0.22
N ASP A 128 11.60 -21.46 -0.85
CA ASP A 128 10.59 -22.53 -0.78
C ASP A 128 11.00 -23.67 0.18
N SER A 129 12.31 -23.97 0.29
CA SER A 129 12.83 -24.93 1.27
C SER A 129 12.57 -24.53 2.73
N ILE A 130 12.52 -23.23 3.01
CA ILE A 130 12.19 -22.62 4.31
C ILE A 130 10.67 -22.51 4.48
N LEU A 131 9.94 -22.15 3.41
CA LEU A 131 8.49 -21.99 3.42
C LEU A 131 7.70 -23.30 3.60
N LYS A 132 8.35 -24.47 3.53
CA LYS A 132 7.76 -25.78 3.85
C LYS A 132 7.06 -25.87 5.20
N ASN A 133 7.45 -25.04 6.17
CA ASN A 133 6.85 -24.98 7.51
C ASN A 133 6.07 -23.66 7.77
N VAL A 134 5.64 -22.95 6.71
CA VAL A 134 4.79 -21.75 6.85
C VAL A 134 3.44 -22.11 7.44
N ASN A 135 3.08 -21.41 8.51
CA ASN A 135 1.70 -21.34 8.95
C ASN A 135 0.99 -20.23 8.15
N VAL A 136 0.29 -20.62 7.08
CA VAL A 136 -0.48 -19.69 6.24
C VAL A 136 -1.72 -19.25 7.03
N LEU A 137 -1.69 -18.04 7.58
CA LEU A 137 -2.74 -17.55 8.47
C LEU A 137 -3.62 -16.50 7.80
N TYR A 138 -4.57 -16.97 7.00
CA TYR A 138 -5.73 -16.20 6.57
C TYR A 138 -6.41 -15.55 7.79
N HIS A 139 -6.26 -14.22 7.93
CA HIS A 139 -6.67 -13.41 9.09
C HIS A 139 -6.21 -14.02 10.43
N PRO A 140 -4.95 -13.78 10.86
CA PRO A 140 -4.32 -14.54 11.94
C PRO A 140 -5.09 -14.43 13.25
N ARG A 141 -5.57 -15.57 13.75
CA ARG A 141 -6.23 -15.67 15.05
C ARG A 141 -5.24 -15.33 16.16
N PHE A 142 -5.70 -14.55 17.14
CA PHE A 142 -4.95 -14.19 18.34
C PHE A 142 -4.25 -15.42 18.95
N GLY A 143 -2.94 -15.30 19.19
CA GLY A 143 -2.09 -16.37 19.69
C GLY A 143 -1.10 -16.88 18.65
N ALA A 144 -1.52 -17.19 17.42
CA ALA A 144 -0.61 -17.78 16.44
C ALA A 144 0.53 -16.82 16.03
N THR A 145 0.26 -15.50 15.97
CA THR A 145 1.26 -14.45 15.76
C THR A 145 2.32 -14.35 16.86
N ARG A 146 2.09 -14.95 18.05
CA ARG A 146 3.07 -15.03 19.13
C ARG A 146 4.25 -15.93 18.80
N ASP A 147 4.00 -17.03 18.09
CA ASP A 147 4.97 -18.13 17.97
C ASP A 147 5.77 -18.09 16.65
N ALA A 148 5.48 -17.13 15.77
CA ALA A 148 6.27 -16.89 14.55
C ALA A 148 7.66 -16.33 14.85
N THR A 149 8.64 -16.71 14.03
CA THR A 149 9.95 -16.05 13.93
C THR A 149 9.88 -14.85 12.98
N THR A 150 9.11 -15.00 11.90
CA THR A 150 9.10 -14.11 10.74
C THR A 150 7.67 -13.75 10.36
N LEU A 151 7.44 -12.47 10.05
CA LEU A 151 6.20 -11.95 9.49
C LEU A 151 6.45 -11.61 8.02
N PHE A 152 5.79 -12.32 7.10
CA PHE A 152 5.94 -12.11 5.66
C PHE A 152 4.72 -11.36 5.12
N PHE A 153 4.89 -10.08 4.84
CA PHE A 153 3.88 -9.22 4.24
C PHE A 153 3.97 -9.26 2.72
N ASN A 154 2.80 -9.35 2.09
CA ASN A 154 2.61 -8.73 0.78
C ASN A 154 2.29 -7.24 0.99
N LEU A 155 3.03 -6.34 0.36
CA LEU A 155 2.71 -4.91 0.32
C LEU A 155 2.16 -4.50 -1.04
N ARG A 156 1.37 -3.43 -1.03
CA ARG A 156 0.84 -2.78 -2.21
C ARG A 156 0.45 -1.34 -1.94
N HIS A 157 0.64 -0.45 -2.91
CA HIS A 157 0.25 0.96 -2.79
C HIS A 157 -1.23 1.09 -2.33
N PRO A 158 -1.54 1.77 -1.19
CA PRO A 158 -2.89 1.69 -0.59
C PRO A 158 -4.06 2.09 -1.48
N VAL A 159 -3.87 3.09 -2.35
CA VAL A 159 -4.89 3.51 -3.34
C VAL A 159 -5.23 2.37 -4.30
N ASP A 160 -4.22 1.66 -4.78
CA ASP A 160 -4.34 0.58 -5.74
C ASP A 160 -4.97 -0.67 -5.13
N ARG A 161 -4.64 -0.93 -3.87
CA ARG A 161 -5.25 -1.97 -3.04
C ARG A 161 -6.76 -1.75 -2.90
N LEU A 162 -7.21 -0.51 -2.66
CA LEU A 162 -8.63 -0.15 -2.64
C LEU A 162 -9.30 -0.30 -4.02
N VAL A 163 -8.68 0.23 -5.09
CA VAL A 163 -9.20 0.15 -6.47
C VAL A 163 -9.39 -1.31 -6.91
N THR A 164 -8.37 -2.16 -6.70
CA THR A 164 -8.45 -3.56 -7.09
C THR A 164 -9.34 -4.38 -6.16
N TRP A 165 -9.37 -4.12 -4.84
CA TRP A 165 -10.38 -4.77 -3.98
C TRP A 165 -11.79 -4.48 -4.50
N TYR A 166 -12.10 -3.22 -4.81
CA TYR A 166 -13.42 -2.84 -5.34
C TYR A 166 -13.72 -3.61 -6.62
N ASN A 167 -12.79 -3.58 -7.59
CA ASN A 167 -12.99 -4.25 -8.88
C ASN A 167 -13.08 -5.79 -8.75
N TYR A 168 -12.30 -6.41 -7.86
CA TYR A 168 -12.29 -7.86 -7.65
C TYR A 168 -13.54 -8.34 -6.88
N ALA A 169 -14.06 -7.52 -5.96
CA ALA A 169 -15.28 -7.78 -5.20
C ALA A 169 -16.58 -7.38 -5.93
N HIS A 170 -16.52 -6.56 -6.99
CA HIS A 170 -17.70 -6.04 -7.67
C HIS A 170 -18.58 -7.17 -8.28
N PRO A 171 -19.91 -7.19 -8.06
CA PRO A 171 -20.77 -8.28 -8.52
C PRO A 171 -20.83 -8.43 -10.05
N ASP A 172 -20.58 -7.35 -10.81
CA ASP A 172 -20.56 -7.39 -12.28
C ASP A 172 -19.21 -7.84 -12.86
N ASN A 173 -18.13 -7.84 -12.07
CA ASN A 173 -16.85 -8.41 -12.44
C ASN A 173 -16.79 -9.93 -12.12
N CYS A 174 -17.94 -10.59 -11.95
CA CYS A 174 -18.05 -12.02 -11.72
C CYS A 174 -17.54 -12.83 -12.92
N ILE A 175 -16.28 -13.28 -12.82
CA ILE A 175 -15.62 -14.22 -13.74
C ILE A 175 -15.17 -15.46 -12.95
N ASN A 176 -15.35 -16.66 -13.48
CA ASN A 176 -14.74 -17.92 -13.00
C ASN A 176 -14.72 -18.17 -11.47
N GLN A 177 -15.84 -17.93 -10.77
CA GLN A 177 -15.98 -18.11 -9.31
C GLN A 177 -15.15 -17.15 -8.42
N SER A 178 -14.66 -16.03 -8.98
CA SER A 178 -14.03 -14.91 -8.26
C SER A 178 -14.89 -14.33 -7.12
N LEU A 179 -14.30 -13.45 -6.30
CA LEU A 179 -15.00 -12.77 -5.19
C LEU A 179 -16.27 -12.05 -5.66
N GLY A 180 -16.25 -11.35 -6.79
CA GLY A 180 -17.45 -10.78 -7.43
C GLY A 180 -18.59 -11.79 -7.67
N CYS A 181 -18.27 -13.06 -7.99
CA CYS A 181 -19.28 -14.12 -8.07
C CYS A 181 -19.79 -14.60 -6.70
N LEU A 182 -19.06 -14.39 -5.61
CA LEU A 182 -19.57 -14.58 -4.25
C LEU A 182 -20.46 -13.40 -3.85
N THR A 183 -20.02 -12.17 -4.10
CA THR A 183 -20.78 -10.93 -3.86
C THR A 183 -22.13 -10.97 -4.56
N LYS A 184 -22.15 -11.30 -5.86
CA LYS A 184 -23.38 -11.42 -6.64
C LYS A 184 -24.36 -12.44 -6.03
N ARG A 185 -23.89 -13.62 -5.61
CA ARG A 185 -24.73 -14.64 -4.97
C ARG A 185 -25.20 -14.27 -3.56
N LYS A 186 -24.46 -13.44 -2.83
CA LYS A 186 -24.94 -12.87 -1.56
C LYS A 186 -26.07 -11.85 -1.82
N ILE A 187 -25.88 -10.93 -2.76
CA ILE A 187 -26.90 -9.98 -3.21
C ILE A 187 -28.18 -10.68 -3.70
N GLU A 188 -28.04 -11.76 -4.47
CA GLU A 188 -29.18 -12.58 -4.96
C GLU A 188 -29.92 -13.34 -3.84
N LYS A 189 -29.26 -13.56 -2.70
CA LYS A 189 -29.83 -14.25 -1.52
C LYS A 189 -30.42 -13.26 -0.50
N ASP A 190 -29.80 -12.10 -0.36
CA ASP A 190 -30.14 -11.06 0.61
C ASP A 190 -30.11 -9.66 -0.06
N PRO A 191 -31.24 -9.22 -0.64
CA PRO A 191 -31.32 -7.96 -1.39
C PRO A 191 -31.41 -6.71 -0.49
N GLU A 192 -31.36 -6.85 0.84
CA GLU A 192 -31.19 -5.72 1.78
C GLU A 192 -29.91 -5.91 2.63
N GLY A 193 -29.04 -6.86 2.26
CA GLY A 193 -27.77 -7.13 2.92
C GLY A 193 -26.67 -6.12 2.60
N TRP A 194 -25.57 -6.16 3.36
CA TRP A 194 -24.43 -5.23 3.23
C TRP A 194 -23.91 -5.16 1.79
N GLU A 195 -23.72 -6.30 1.12
CA GLU A 195 -23.23 -6.33 -0.25
C GLU A 195 -24.18 -5.67 -1.27
N PHE A 196 -25.50 -5.67 -1.03
CA PHE A 196 -26.45 -4.94 -1.89
C PHE A 196 -26.38 -3.43 -1.61
N HIS A 197 -26.41 -3.04 -0.33
CA HIS A 197 -26.29 -1.64 0.06
C HIS A 197 -24.99 -1.02 -0.47
N PHE A 198 -23.88 -1.73 -0.37
CA PHE A 198 -22.60 -1.29 -0.89
C PHE A 198 -22.58 -1.29 -2.44
N PHE A 199 -22.69 -2.45 -3.10
CA PHE A 199 -22.37 -2.59 -4.54
C PHE A 199 -23.53 -2.36 -5.52
N ARG A 200 -24.78 -2.16 -5.05
CA ARG A 200 -25.93 -1.87 -5.92
C ARG A 200 -26.58 -0.53 -5.67
N ARG A 201 -26.50 -0.06 -4.44
CA ARG A 201 -27.25 1.10 -3.98
C ARG A 201 -26.33 2.32 -3.82
N CYS A 202 -25.30 2.22 -2.97
CA CYS A 202 -24.36 3.31 -2.75
C CYS A 202 -23.29 3.43 -3.84
N PHE A 203 -22.66 2.31 -4.22
CA PHE A 203 -21.50 2.28 -5.11
C PHE A 203 -21.73 1.25 -6.24
N PRO A 204 -22.55 1.58 -7.25
CA PRO A 204 -22.71 0.78 -8.45
C PRO A 204 -21.53 0.94 -9.44
N VAL A 205 -20.76 2.04 -9.33
CA VAL A 205 -19.43 2.21 -9.95
C VAL A 205 -18.47 2.87 -8.95
N PHE A 206 -17.17 2.64 -9.12
CA PHE A 206 -16.13 3.13 -8.20
C PHE A 206 -16.16 4.65 -8.04
N ASP A 207 -16.51 5.40 -9.09
CA ASP A 207 -16.56 6.86 -9.05
C ASP A 207 -17.57 7.38 -8.02
N ASN A 208 -18.65 6.65 -7.70
CA ASN A 208 -19.59 7.06 -6.64
C ASN A 208 -18.99 6.94 -5.23
N LEU A 209 -18.03 6.02 -5.04
CA LEU A 209 -17.24 5.94 -3.81
C LEU A 209 -16.28 7.13 -3.70
N ILE A 210 -15.72 7.59 -4.83
CA ILE A 210 -14.91 8.81 -4.91
C ILE A 210 -15.75 10.06 -4.62
N GLU A 211 -16.91 10.20 -5.26
CA GLU A 211 -17.87 11.29 -5.04
C GLU A 211 -18.28 11.39 -3.56
N THR A 212 -18.42 10.25 -2.87
CA THR A 212 -18.73 10.20 -1.43
C THR A 212 -17.58 10.72 -0.55
N PHE A 213 -16.34 10.68 -1.03
CA PHE A 213 -15.21 11.35 -0.38
C PHE A 213 -15.02 12.82 -0.82
N GLN A 214 -15.61 13.24 -1.95
CA GLN A 214 -15.50 14.59 -2.51
C GLN A 214 -16.56 15.57 -1.99
N ASN A 215 -17.81 15.14 -1.85
CA ASN A 215 -18.95 16.01 -1.50
C ASN A 215 -18.97 16.47 -0.02
N ASP A 216 -17.86 16.24 0.68
CA ASP A 216 -17.67 16.37 2.13
C ASP A 216 -18.68 15.61 3.00
N PHE A 217 -18.37 15.55 4.29
CA PHE A 217 -19.18 14.92 5.34
C PHE A 217 -20.14 15.95 5.97
N THR A 218 -20.42 17.03 5.25
CA THR A 218 -21.10 18.23 5.74
C THR A 218 -22.63 18.03 5.80
N GLU A 219 -23.15 18.09 7.02
CA GLU A 219 -24.53 17.74 7.34
C GLU A 219 -25.56 18.80 6.91
N GLU A 220 -26.01 18.78 5.64
CA GLU A 220 -27.39 19.21 5.33
C GLU A 220 -28.09 18.41 4.20
N TYR A 221 -27.67 17.17 3.95
CA TYR A 221 -28.47 16.26 3.10
C TYR A 221 -29.70 15.75 3.87
N THR A 222 -30.86 16.36 3.58
CA THR A 222 -32.16 16.17 4.25
C THR A 222 -32.86 14.83 3.99
N GLY A 223 -32.09 13.74 3.80
CA GLY A 223 -32.59 12.39 3.58
C GLY A 223 -31.69 11.33 4.19
N ASN A 224 -32.29 10.37 4.89
CA ASN A 224 -31.67 9.24 5.60
C ASN A 224 -30.88 8.24 4.72
N TYR A 225 -30.50 8.64 3.51
CA TYR A 225 -29.89 7.79 2.50
C TYR A 225 -28.38 8.04 2.37
N ASN A 226 -27.97 9.29 2.17
CA ASN A 226 -26.55 9.63 1.95
C ASN A 226 -25.69 9.22 3.15
N SER A 227 -26.18 9.46 4.38
CA SER A 227 -25.55 9.04 5.64
C SER A 227 -25.19 7.55 5.68
N THR A 228 -25.99 6.68 5.04
CA THR A 228 -25.71 5.23 4.97
C THR A 228 -24.52 4.95 4.05
N CYS A 229 -24.45 5.60 2.89
CA CYS A 229 -23.34 5.42 1.95
C CYS A 229 -22.04 6.03 2.50
N THR A 230 -22.11 7.23 3.05
CA THR A 230 -21.03 7.91 3.77
C THR A 230 -20.42 7.01 4.86
N TYR A 231 -21.27 6.44 5.73
CA TYR A 231 -20.85 5.46 6.75
C TYR A 231 -20.20 4.20 6.16
N LEU A 232 -20.76 3.63 5.10
CA LEU A 232 -20.21 2.44 4.44
C LEU A 232 -18.82 2.71 3.81
N ALA A 233 -18.61 3.91 3.27
CA ALA A 233 -17.31 4.34 2.76
C ALA A 233 -16.26 4.48 3.87
N GLU A 234 -16.62 5.07 5.02
CA GLU A 234 -15.73 5.18 6.18
C GLU A 234 -15.35 3.82 6.77
N LYS A 235 -16.32 2.92 6.97
CA LYS A 235 -16.06 1.58 7.51
C LYS A 235 -15.11 0.77 6.62
N LEU A 236 -15.21 0.95 5.30
CA LEU A 236 -14.32 0.31 4.34
C LEU A 236 -12.86 0.76 4.50
N VAL A 237 -12.61 2.07 4.56
CA VAL A 237 -11.25 2.63 4.54
C VAL A 237 -10.57 2.68 5.90
N SER A 238 -11.35 2.83 6.98
CA SER A 238 -10.84 2.81 8.36
C SER A 238 -10.27 1.45 8.79
N GLY A 239 -10.78 0.37 8.20
CA GLY A 239 -10.49 -1.00 8.65
C GLY A 239 -11.38 -1.45 9.82
N GLU A 240 -12.49 -0.77 10.07
CA GLU A 240 -13.41 -1.15 11.12
C GLU A 240 -14.24 -2.37 10.71
N ARG A 241 -13.86 -3.52 11.27
CA ARG A 241 -14.40 -4.83 10.95
C ARG A 241 -15.86 -4.98 11.36
N ASP A 242 -16.73 -4.89 10.36
CA ASP A 242 -18.07 -5.47 10.36
C ASP A 242 -17.99 -7.01 10.26
N GLU A 243 -19.08 -7.73 10.55
CA GLU A 243 -19.12 -9.21 10.50
C GLU A 243 -19.17 -9.76 9.06
N ASN A 244 -19.26 -8.88 8.06
CA ASN A 244 -19.51 -9.20 6.65
C ASN A 244 -18.26 -9.75 5.93
N GLU A 245 -18.29 -11.05 5.60
CA GLU A 245 -17.16 -11.85 5.07
C GLU A 245 -16.55 -11.37 3.74
N ILE A 246 -17.22 -10.51 2.96
CA ILE A 246 -16.66 -9.99 1.69
C ILE A 246 -15.94 -8.66 1.89
N ALA A 247 -16.45 -7.83 2.80
CA ALA A 247 -15.75 -6.64 3.26
C ALA A 247 -14.46 -6.99 4.00
N ILE A 248 -14.36 -8.20 4.59
CA ILE A 248 -13.24 -8.62 5.45
C ILE A 248 -11.84 -8.43 4.84
N HIS A 249 -11.68 -8.51 3.52
CA HIS A 249 -10.37 -8.35 2.86
C HIS A 249 -9.93 -6.89 2.65
N MET A 250 -10.86 -5.93 2.75
CA MET A 250 -10.51 -4.50 2.82
C MET A 250 -10.61 -3.97 4.26
N ALA A 251 -11.59 -4.44 5.04
CA ALA A 251 -11.72 -4.13 6.46
C ALA A 251 -10.55 -4.70 7.29
N ALA A 252 -9.97 -5.84 6.89
CA ALA A 252 -8.62 -6.23 7.32
C ALA A 252 -7.56 -5.46 6.51
N ASN A 253 -7.54 -4.12 6.65
CA ASN A 253 -6.57 -3.26 5.99
C ASN A 253 -5.15 -3.45 6.56
N LEU A 254 -4.18 -2.69 6.03
CA LEU A 254 -2.80 -2.72 6.52
C LEU A 254 -2.77 -2.42 8.02
N ARG A 255 -3.52 -1.40 8.47
CA ARG A 255 -3.71 -1.09 9.90
C ARG A 255 -4.20 -2.27 10.74
N HIS A 256 -5.21 -3.02 10.28
CA HIS A 256 -5.71 -4.20 10.99
C HIS A 256 -4.61 -5.24 11.20
N TYR A 257 -3.89 -5.60 10.14
CA TYR A 257 -2.83 -6.60 10.22
C TYR A 257 -1.67 -6.12 11.09
N HIS A 258 -1.18 -4.89 10.87
CA HIS A 258 -0.11 -4.26 11.65
C HIS A 258 -0.40 -4.25 13.16
N THR A 259 -1.60 -3.82 13.54
CA THR A 259 -2.08 -3.78 14.93
C THR A 259 -2.09 -5.17 15.60
N ASN A 260 -2.21 -6.24 14.81
CA ASN A 260 -2.24 -7.64 15.30
C ASN A 260 -0.92 -8.41 15.07
N THR A 261 0.10 -7.76 14.50
CA THR A 261 1.39 -8.36 14.14
C THR A 261 2.56 -7.48 14.60
N ILE A 262 3.07 -6.59 13.75
CA ILE A 262 4.26 -5.74 13.98
C ILE A 262 4.11 -4.87 15.23
N ALA A 263 2.93 -4.28 15.47
CA ALA A 263 2.72 -3.42 16.64
C ALA A 263 2.81 -4.18 17.98
N LEU A 264 2.44 -5.47 17.99
CA LEU A 264 2.52 -6.33 19.17
C LEU A 264 3.88 -7.00 19.33
N TYR A 265 4.58 -7.25 18.21
CA TYR A 265 5.84 -7.98 18.17
C TYR A 265 6.91 -7.22 17.35
N PRO A 266 7.28 -5.97 17.73
CA PRO A 266 8.14 -5.10 16.92
C PRO A 266 9.61 -5.55 16.85
N TYR A 267 9.95 -6.65 17.52
CA TYR A 267 11.25 -7.32 17.51
C TYR A 267 11.32 -8.49 16.51
N LYS A 268 10.21 -8.80 15.80
CA LYS A 268 10.18 -9.89 14.83
C LYS A 268 10.69 -9.45 13.47
N GLU A 269 11.37 -10.39 12.85
CA GLU A 269 11.85 -10.28 11.48
C GLU A 269 10.66 -10.06 10.53
N THR A 270 10.78 -9.08 9.64
CA THR A 270 9.73 -8.72 8.68
C THR A 270 10.28 -8.89 7.27
N TRP A 271 9.60 -9.70 6.45
CA TRP A 271 9.82 -9.80 5.01
C TRP A 271 8.70 -9.07 4.29
N VAL A 272 9.05 -8.41 3.19
CA VAL A 272 8.14 -7.68 2.31
C VAL A 272 8.35 -8.15 0.88
N VAL A 273 7.26 -8.43 0.18
CA VAL A 273 7.22 -8.46 -1.28
C VAL A 273 6.14 -7.48 -1.71
N ARG A 274 6.48 -6.51 -2.55
CA ARG A 274 5.54 -5.55 -3.13
C ARG A 274 4.85 -6.17 -4.33
N THR A 275 3.56 -5.89 -4.51
CA THR A 275 2.76 -6.37 -5.65
C THR A 275 3.28 -5.79 -6.98
N GLU A 276 3.85 -4.59 -6.91
CA GLU A 276 4.44 -3.85 -8.01
C GLU A 276 5.85 -4.37 -8.40
N HIS A 277 6.58 -5.01 -7.47
CA HIS A 277 7.97 -5.46 -7.63
C HIS A 277 8.19 -6.94 -7.25
N VAL A 278 7.17 -7.79 -7.48
CA VAL A 278 7.16 -9.20 -7.03
C VAL A 278 8.42 -9.97 -7.42
N TYR A 279 8.91 -9.79 -8.64
CA TYR A 279 10.09 -10.48 -9.14
C TYR A 279 11.38 -10.07 -8.41
N ASP A 280 11.57 -8.77 -8.21
CA ASP A 280 12.78 -8.20 -7.63
C ASP A 280 12.86 -8.55 -6.14
N ASP A 281 11.76 -8.36 -5.41
CA ASP A 281 11.69 -8.63 -3.97
C ASP A 281 11.79 -10.13 -3.65
N LEU A 282 11.26 -11.02 -4.51
CA LEU A 282 11.42 -12.47 -4.37
C LEU A 282 12.85 -12.94 -4.68
N ASN A 283 13.50 -12.40 -5.71
CA ASN A 283 14.92 -12.67 -6.00
C ASN A 283 15.82 -12.15 -4.85
N ALA A 284 15.50 -10.98 -4.29
CA ALA A 284 16.21 -10.43 -3.13
C ALA A 284 16.07 -11.33 -1.89
N LEU A 285 14.86 -11.83 -1.59
CA LEU A 285 14.63 -12.80 -0.52
C LEU A 285 15.38 -14.12 -0.75
N GLU A 286 15.38 -14.65 -1.97
CA GLU A 286 16.09 -15.89 -2.30
C GLU A 286 17.60 -15.76 -2.05
N LEU A 287 18.23 -14.72 -2.60
CA LEU A 287 19.65 -14.42 -2.38
C LEU A 287 19.99 -14.22 -0.90
N LEU A 288 19.14 -13.50 -0.17
CA LEU A 288 19.31 -13.19 1.25
C LEU A 288 19.22 -14.42 2.16
N LEU A 289 18.49 -15.45 1.73
CA LEU A 289 18.38 -16.75 2.41
C LEU A 289 19.46 -17.75 1.96
N GLY A 290 20.40 -17.34 1.11
CA GLY A 290 21.50 -18.15 0.61
C GLY A 290 21.12 -19.04 -0.58
N GLY A 291 20.16 -18.60 -1.39
CA GLY A 291 19.79 -19.18 -2.68
C GLY A 291 20.55 -18.56 -3.85
N GLU A 292 20.01 -18.72 -5.05
CA GLU A 292 20.59 -18.24 -6.31
C GLU A 292 19.83 -17.01 -6.84
N SER A 293 20.43 -16.22 -7.73
CA SER A 293 19.72 -15.14 -8.42
C SER A 293 18.75 -15.72 -9.47
N ASP A 294 17.86 -14.85 -9.96
CA ASP A 294 17.05 -15.04 -11.17
C ASP A 294 16.12 -16.28 -11.19
N GLN A 295 15.91 -16.96 -10.05
CA GLN A 295 15.01 -18.12 -9.93
C GLN A 295 13.55 -17.78 -10.28
N TYR A 296 13.18 -16.51 -10.15
CA TYR A 296 11.88 -15.97 -10.53
C TYR A 296 11.89 -15.24 -11.89
N GLY A 297 13.06 -15.00 -12.48
CA GLY A 297 13.24 -14.27 -13.73
C GLY A 297 13.02 -15.13 -14.97
N GLY A 298 12.37 -14.58 -16.01
CA GLY A 298 12.27 -15.19 -17.34
C GLY A 298 11.41 -16.45 -17.47
N ASN A 299 10.81 -16.95 -16.39
CA ASN A 299 9.92 -18.11 -16.44
C ASN A 299 8.51 -17.72 -16.94
N GLU A 300 8.12 -18.22 -18.12
CA GLU A 300 6.79 -18.00 -18.72
C GLU A 300 5.63 -18.35 -17.77
N PHE A 301 5.85 -19.31 -16.84
CA PHE A 301 4.89 -19.63 -15.80
C PHE A 301 4.54 -18.36 -15.01
N PHE A 302 5.52 -17.63 -14.48
CA PHE A 302 5.29 -16.42 -13.67
C PHE A 302 4.67 -15.28 -14.47
N ALA A 303 5.08 -15.07 -15.72
CA ALA A 303 4.41 -14.10 -16.59
C ALA A 303 2.92 -14.43 -16.79
N SER A 304 2.54 -15.72 -16.82
CA SER A 304 1.14 -16.16 -16.85
C SER A 304 0.39 -16.01 -15.51
N LEU A 305 1.12 -15.93 -14.38
CA LEU A 305 0.58 -15.70 -13.04
C LEU A 305 0.26 -14.22 -12.84
N THR A 306 1.23 -13.33 -13.09
CA THR A 306 1.02 -11.87 -12.98
C THR A 306 -0.05 -11.39 -13.95
N LYS A 307 -0.22 -12.03 -15.10
CA LYS A 307 -1.33 -11.74 -16.02
C LYS A 307 -2.72 -11.76 -15.37
N HIS A 308 -2.97 -12.63 -14.39
CA HIS A 308 -4.26 -12.61 -13.66
C HIS A 308 -4.42 -11.38 -12.77
N VAL A 309 -3.31 -10.85 -12.21
CA VAL A 309 -3.28 -9.56 -11.53
C VAL A 309 -3.58 -8.46 -12.55
N ASP A 310 -2.84 -8.43 -13.66
CA ASP A 310 -2.93 -7.42 -14.71
C ASP A 310 -4.35 -7.28 -15.29
N GLU A 311 -5.06 -8.41 -15.50
CA GLU A 311 -6.45 -8.42 -15.98
C GLU A 311 -7.46 -7.76 -15.02
N PHE A 312 -7.09 -7.53 -13.75
CA PHE A 312 -7.82 -6.71 -12.78
C PHE A 312 -7.15 -5.34 -12.50
N LEU A 313 -5.84 -5.16 -12.73
CA LEU A 313 -5.15 -3.87 -12.62
C LEU A 313 -5.56 -2.88 -13.72
N VAL A 314 -5.54 -3.35 -14.98
CA VAL A 314 -5.51 -2.50 -16.19
C VAL A 314 -6.78 -1.65 -16.42
N LYS A 315 -7.84 -1.83 -15.64
CA LYS A 315 -9.17 -1.28 -15.93
C LYS A 315 -9.46 0.13 -15.40
N GLN A 316 -8.72 0.63 -14.41
CA GLN A 316 -8.96 1.96 -13.85
C GLN A 316 -7.66 2.73 -13.56
N VAL A 317 -7.25 3.55 -14.53
CA VAL A 317 -6.25 4.60 -14.31
C VAL A 317 -6.89 5.70 -13.45
N VAL A 318 -6.49 5.77 -12.17
CA VAL A 318 -6.99 6.78 -11.24
C VAL A 318 -6.42 8.16 -11.62
N PRO A 319 -7.27 9.19 -11.90
CA PRO A 319 -6.77 10.54 -12.17
C PRO A 319 -5.99 11.11 -10.98
N GLN A 320 -4.92 11.88 -11.22
CA GLN A 320 -4.02 12.35 -10.14
C GLN A 320 -4.75 13.13 -9.02
N HIS A 321 -5.80 13.89 -9.35
CA HIS A 321 -6.61 14.59 -8.33
C HIS A 321 -7.41 13.61 -7.44
N THR A 322 -7.93 12.52 -8.03
CA THR A 322 -8.59 11.43 -7.30
C THR A 322 -7.58 10.62 -6.48
N ALA A 323 -6.39 10.35 -7.02
CA ALA A 323 -5.32 9.65 -6.30
C ALA A 323 -4.92 10.44 -5.04
N LYS A 324 -4.74 11.76 -5.16
CA LYS A 324 -4.45 12.65 -4.02
C LYS A 324 -5.56 12.64 -2.95
N LEU A 325 -6.83 12.69 -3.36
CA LEU A 325 -7.95 12.56 -2.43
C LEU A 325 -7.95 11.21 -1.71
N LEU A 326 -7.76 10.11 -2.46
CA LEU A 326 -7.69 8.76 -1.89
C LEU A 326 -6.51 8.60 -0.93
N CYS A 327 -5.35 9.21 -1.20
CA CYS A 327 -4.24 9.24 -0.25
C CYS A 327 -4.60 9.98 1.06
N CYS A 328 -5.41 11.04 1.00
CA CYS A 328 -5.89 11.72 2.20
C CYS A 328 -6.95 10.91 2.97
N VAL A 329 -7.76 10.09 2.28
CA VAL A 329 -8.70 9.16 2.90
C VAL A 329 -7.99 7.96 3.52
N LEU A 330 -6.94 7.46 2.87
CA LEU A 330 -6.14 6.29 3.27
C LEU A 330 -4.88 6.68 4.07
N ILE A 331 -4.87 7.86 4.70
CA ILE A 331 -3.68 8.42 5.35
C ILE A 331 -3.15 7.55 6.50
N ASP A 332 -4.04 6.89 7.25
CA ASP A 332 -3.69 5.92 8.30
C ASP A 332 -3.07 4.63 7.72
N ASP A 333 -3.54 4.17 6.56
CA ASP A 333 -2.98 3.02 5.86
C ASP A 333 -1.61 3.35 5.22
N LEU A 334 -1.39 4.61 4.78
CA LEU A 334 -0.09 5.09 4.30
C LEU A 334 0.95 5.19 5.42
N ILE A 335 0.55 5.61 6.63
CA ILE A 335 1.41 5.55 7.83
C ILE A 335 1.88 4.11 8.08
N VAL A 336 0.94 3.16 8.01
CA VAL A 336 1.26 1.74 8.22
C VAL A 336 2.10 1.17 7.07
N TYR A 337 1.80 1.52 5.82
CA TYR A 337 2.61 1.15 4.65
C TYR A 337 4.08 1.50 4.87
N SER A 338 4.34 2.74 5.30
CA SER A 338 5.67 3.24 5.60
C SER A 338 6.34 2.46 6.73
N ASP A 339 5.66 2.18 7.85
CA ASP A 339 6.26 1.42 8.97
C ASP A 339 6.55 -0.05 8.61
N VAL A 340 5.73 -0.69 7.77
CA VAL A 340 6.03 -2.05 7.28
C VAL A 340 7.20 -2.05 6.29
N LEU A 341 7.22 -1.10 5.35
CA LEU A 341 8.29 -0.93 4.35
C LEU A 341 9.66 -0.67 5.00
N ASN A 342 9.72 0.25 5.96
CA ASN A 342 10.96 0.56 6.67
C ASN A 342 11.49 -0.65 7.48
N ARG A 343 10.59 -1.53 7.96
CA ARG A 343 10.93 -2.77 8.66
C ARG A 343 11.33 -3.93 7.74
N ALA A 344 11.19 -3.81 6.42
CA ALA A 344 11.59 -4.86 5.50
C ALA A 344 13.09 -5.19 5.67
N GLY A 345 13.38 -6.41 6.13
CA GLY A 345 14.75 -6.91 6.26
C GLY A 345 15.39 -7.32 4.94
N ASN A 346 14.58 -7.44 3.88
CA ASN A 346 14.97 -7.91 2.54
C ASN A 346 15.02 -6.80 1.47
N MET A 347 14.95 -5.54 1.90
CA MET A 347 15.10 -4.37 1.03
C MET A 347 16.18 -3.47 1.61
N ASP A 348 17.05 -2.94 0.77
CA ASP A 348 17.98 -1.86 1.14
C ASP A 348 17.26 -0.51 1.26
N GLU A 349 17.94 0.48 1.85
CA GLU A 349 17.36 1.80 2.12
C GLU A 349 17.11 2.63 0.84
N ILE A 350 17.82 2.34 -0.26
CA ILE A 350 17.56 2.98 -1.57
C ILE A 350 16.22 2.47 -2.12
N SER A 351 16.04 1.15 -2.13
CA SER A 351 14.79 0.49 -2.55
C SER A 351 13.58 0.91 -1.72
N LYS A 352 13.77 1.16 -0.41
CA LYS A 352 12.72 1.72 0.47
C LYS A 352 12.45 3.20 0.19
N HIS A 353 13.47 3.99 -0.11
CA HIS A 353 13.34 5.40 -0.45
C HIS A 353 12.60 5.60 -1.77
N ASP A 354 13.03 4.90 -2.83
CA ASP A 354 12.43 4.99 -4.17
C ASP A 354 10.96 4.54 -4.16
N GLU A 355 10.64 3.47 -3.43
CA GLU A 355 9.26 3.02 -3.17
C GLU A 355 8.42 4.11 -2.50
N TRP A 356 8.91 4.72 -1.42
CA TRP A 356 8.19 5.78 -0.72
C TRP A 356 8.07 7.06 -1.58
N SER A 357 9.03 7.29 -2.47
CA SER A 357 9.03 8.39 -3.44
C SER A 357 7.92 8.22 -4.50
N ASP A 358 7.74 7.02 -5.07
CA ASP A 358 6.60 6.73 -5.97
C ASP A 358 5.27 6.96 -5.25
N VAL A 359 5.13 6.45 -4.02
CA VAL A 359 3.92 6.65 -3.20
C VAL A 359 3.59 8.14 -3.05
N MET A 360 4.58 8.99 -2.77
CA MET A 360 4.39 10.45 -2.69
C MET A 360 4.03 11.07 -4.05
N GLN A 361 4.77 10.74 -5.11
CA GLN A 361 4.54 11.23 -6.47
C GLN A 361 3.12 10.88 -6.96
N ARG A 362 2.67 9.66 -6.68
CA ARG A 362 1.35 9.11 -7.01
C ARG A 362 0.22 9.79 -6.22
N CYS A 363 0.48 10.18 -4.97
CA CYS A 363 -0.38 11.07 -4.19
C CYS A 363 -0.36 12.54 -4.65
N GLY A 364 0.40 12.90 -5.70
CA GLY A 364 0.47 14.27 -6.21
C GLY A 364 1.15 15.25 -5.25
N VAL A 365 2.23 14.79 -4.61
CA VAL A 365 3.14 15.58 -3.76
C VAL A 365 4.59 15.15 -3.98
N ASP A 366 5.51 15.90 -3.37
CA ASP A 366 6.95 15.67 -3.31
C ASP A 366 7.43 15.13 -1.95
N ALA A 367 6.70 15.41 -0.86
CA ALA A 367 7.08 15.00 0.50
C ALA A 367 5.88 14.57 1.37
N TRP A 368 6.13 13.75 2.39
CA TRP A 368 5.11 13.27 3.31
C TRP A 368 4.57 14.40 4.20
N THR A 369 5.44 15.33 4.62
CA THR A 369 5.06 16.62 5.24
C THR A 369 4.07 17.42 4.38
N LYS A 370 4.25 17.45 3.05
CA LYS A 370 3.34 18.14 2.14
C LYS A 370 1.99 17.44 2.03
N LEU A 371 1.96 16.10 1.95
CA LEU A 371 0.70 15.33 1.96
C LEU A 371 -0.11 15.59 3.24
N LYS A 372 0.54 15.46 4.42
CA LYS A 372 -0.09 15.75 5.73
C LYS A 372 -0.68 17.16 5.78
N GLN A 373 0.00 18.17 5.25
CA GLN A 373 -0.50 19.55 5.19
C GLN A 373 -1.78 19.65 4.35
N ASP A 374 -1.76 19.13 3.12
CA ASP A 374 -2.88 19.22 2.18
C ASP A 374 -4.10 18.44 2.70
N CYS A 375 -3.90 17.23 3.21
CA CYS A 375 -4.96 16.43 3.84
C CYS A 375 -5.53 17.10 5.10
N SER A 376 -4.70 17.77 5.92
CA SER A 376 -5.19 18.53 7.09
C SER A 376 -6.04 19.74 6.71
N THR A 377 -5.95 20.22 5.46
CA THR A 377 -6.78 21.30 4.93
C THR A 377 -8.14 20.74 4.52
N ILE A 378 -8.17 19.59 3.82
CA ILE A 378 -9.39 18.86 3.48
C ILE A 378 -10.18 18.48 4.74
N SER A 379 -9.52 17.88 5.74
CA SER A 379 -10.18 17.50 7.00
C SER A 379 -10.64 18.68 7.87
N LYS A 380 -10.25 19.92 7.57
CA LYS A 380 -10.79 21.12 8.23
C LYS A 380 -12.08 21.61 7.57
N LEU A 381 -12.18 21.51 6.25
CA LEU A 381 -13.42 21.82 5.50
C LEU A 381 -14.58 20.90 5.94
N LYS A 382 -14.28 19.63 6.24
CA LYS A 382 -15.22 18.67 6.84
C LYS A 382 -15.79 19.06 8.22
N ASN A 383 -15.21 20.03 8.90
CA ASN A 383 -15.53 20.40 10.29
C ASN A 383 -15.93 21.89 10.42
N SER A 384 -16.27 22.58 9.32
CA SER A 384 -16.52 24.03 9.27
C SER A 384 -17.76 24.40 8.47
#